data_AF-D7LC72-F1
#
_entry.id   AF-D7LC72-F1
#
_cell.length_a   1.000
_cell.length_b   1.000
_cell.length_c   1.000
_cell.angle_alpha   90.00
_cell.angle_beta   90.00
_cell.angle_gamma   90.00
#
_symmetry.space_group_name_H-M   'P 1'
#
loop_
_entity.id
_entity.type
_entity.pdbx_description
1 polymer ?
#
loop_
_entity_poly.entity_id
_entity_poly.type
_entity_poly.pdbx_seq_one_letter_code
_entity_poly.pdbx_strand_id
1 'polypeptide(L)'
;MVDDHQADIPNSEMVPSSHAKCSSILRVAHHCRRTYPRIAYICVHGALEESKRINPLLLDRGVPQFRFSLNCWIQRNDETGEQGQILPNTDVPYLQNFCLDYYEKTIVALITPLASNI
;
A
#
# COMPACT_ATOMS: atom_id res chain seq x y z
N MET A 1 21.66 -9.12 -13.31
CA MET A 1 20.71 -10.02 -12.62
C MET A 1 19.70 -9.10 -11.95
N VAL A 2 18.53 -8.91 -12.58
CA VAL A 2 17.41 -8.16 -12.00
C VAL A 2 16.39 -9.24 -11.67
N ASP A 3 16.24 -9.57 -10.39
CA ASP A 3 15.21 -10.49 -9.92
C ASP A 3 13.85 -9.81 -10.10
N ASP A 4 13.25 -10.03 -11.26
CA ASP A 4 12.01 -9.41 -11.73
C ASP A 4 10.81 -10.37 -11.50
N HIS A 5 10.77 -10.99 -10.31
CA HIS A 5 9.68 -11.88 -9.91
C HIS A 5 8.66 -11.24 -8.97
N GLN A 6 8.87 -9.98 -8.55
CA GLN A 6 7.81 -9.23 -7.88
C GLN A 6 6.87 -8.64 -8.94
N ALA A 7 5.62 -9.10 -8.97
CA ALA A 7 4.59 -8.48 -9.79
C ALA A 7 4.54 -6.97 -9.50
N ASP A 8 4.50 -6.14 -10.54
CA ASP A 8 4.48 -4.68 -10.34
C ASP A 8 3.22 -4.25 -9.59
N ILE A 9 3.38 -3.45 -8.53
CA ILE A 9 2.26 -2.98 -7.70
C ILE A 9 1.34 -2.13 -8.60
N PRO A 10 0.01 -2.32 -8.53
CA PRO A 10 -0.93 -1.53 -9.33
C PRO A 10 -0.65 -0.02 -9.23
N ASN A 11 -0.64 0.67 -10.37
CA ASN A 11 -0.22 2.06 -10.43
C ASN A 11 -1.19 2.97 -9.65
N SER A 12 -0.64 3.80 -8.77
CA SER A 12 -1.38 4.80 -7.98
C SER A 12 -2.02 5.90 -8.84
N GLU A 13 -1.53 6.11 -10.06
CA GLU A 13 -2.05 7.09 -11.02
C GLU A 13 -3.29 6.61 -11.78
N MET A 14 -3.55 5.29 -11.77
CA MET A 14 -4.72 4.70 -12.43
C MET A 14 -5.93 4.56 -11.48
N VAL A 15 -5.87 5.21 -10.32
CA VAL A 15 -6.94 5.19 -9.31
C VAL A 15 -8.07 6.15 -9.73
N PRO A 16 -9.33 5.67 -9.83
CA PRO A 16 -10.47 6.55 -10.10
C PRO A 16 -10.57 7.69 -9.07
N SER A 17 -11.03 8.88 -9.49
CA SER A 17 -11.11 10.06 -8.61
C SER A 17 -11.95 9.81 -7.34
N SER A 18 -13.00 8.98 -7.46
CA SER A 18 -13.85 8.52 -6.35
C SER A 18 -13.08 7.73 -5.27
N HIS A 19 -11.85 7.29 -5.55
CA HIS A 19 -11.04 6.40 -4.72
C HIS A 19 -9.70 7.05 -4.29
N ALA A 20 -9.65 8.38 -4.14
CA ALA A 20 -8.43 9.13 -3.79
C ALA A 20 -7.66 8.56 -2.57
N LYS A 21 -8.35 8.01 -1.57
CA LYS A 21 -7.71 7.33 -0.42
C LYS A 21 -6.85 6.12 -0.85
N CYS A 22 -7.30 5.35 -1.84
CA CYS A 22 -6.54 4.23 -2.39
C CYS A 22 -5.25 4.69 -3.08
N SER A 23 -5.26 5.87 -3.72
CA SER A 23 -4.07 6.44 -4.34
C SER A 23 -2.96 6.67 -3.32
N SER A 24 -3.29 7.28 -2.18
CA SER A 24 -2.32 7.49 -1.08
C SER A 24 -1.77 6.17 -0.55
N ILE A 25 -2.62 5.15 -0.34
CA ILE A 25 -2.18 3.84 0.15
C ILE A 25 -1.25 3.16 -0.86
N LEU A 26 -1.56 3.22 -2.16
CA LEU A 26 -0.71 2.64 -3.20
C LEU A 26 0.63 3.37 -3.35
N ARG A 27 0.70 4.68 -3.10
CA ARG A 27 1.99 5.40 -3.06
C ARG A 27 2.88 4.87 -1.95
N VAL A 28 2.31 4.61 -0.76
CA VAL A 28 3.05 3.99 0.34
C VAL A 28 3.52 2.60 -0.05
N ALA A 29 2.67 1.80 -0.70
CA ALA A 29 3.04 0.47 -1.17
C ALA A 29 4.23 0.51 -2.14
N HIS A 30 4.20 1.43 -3.13
CA HIS A 30 5.30 1.65 -4.06
C HIS A 30 6.60 2.09 -3.38
N HIS A 31 6.52 2.97 -2.39
CA HIS A 31 7.67 3.41 -1.61
C HIS A 31 8.28 2.26 -0.80
N CYS A 32 7.43 1.42 -0.19
CA CYS A 32 7.85 0.34 0.69
C CYS A 32 8.31 -0.92 -0.05
N ARG A 33 7.98 -1.10 -1.34
CA ARG A 33 8.12 -2.39 -2.04
C ARG A 33 9.50 -3.05 -1.97
N ARG A 34 10.57 -2.26 -1.92
CA ARG A 34 11.95 -2.77 -1.89
C ARG A 34 12.49 -3.01 -0.48
N THR A 35 12.14 -2.14 0.45
CA THR A 35 12.72 -2.15 1.81
C THR A 35 11.82 -2.88 2.81
N TYR A 36 10.51 -2.79 2.61
CA TYR A 36 9.48 -3.36 3.48
C TYR A 36 8.41 -4.06 2.62
N PRO A 37 8.76 -5.16 1.93
CA PRO A 37 7.84 -5.83 0.99
C PRO A 37 6.57 -6.32 1.67
N ARG A 38 6.64 -6.73 2.94
CA ARG A 38 5.46 -7.12 3.73
C ARG A 38 4.52 -5.94 4.01
N ILE A 39 5.06 -4.75 4.31
CA ILE A 39 4.25 -3.53 4.45
C ILE A 39 3.60 -3.17 3.13
N ALA A 40 4.34 -3.24 2.01
CA ALA A 40 3.78 -2.96 0.69
C ALA A 40 2.61 -3.91 0.36
N TYR A 41 2.77 -5.20 0.65
CA TYR A 41 1.71 -6.19 0.49
C TYR A 41 0.47 -5.88 1.36
N ILE A 42 0.66 -5.54 2.64
CA ILE A 42 -0.44 -5.15 3.54
C ILE A 42 -1.14 -3.88 3.02
N CYS A 43 -0.39 -2.90 2.51
CA CYS A 43 -0.97 -1.69 1.90
C CYS A 43 -1.85 -2.01 0.68
N VAL A 44 -1.44 -2.93 -0.19
CA VAL A 44 -2.27 -3.31 -1.36
C VAL A 44 -3.57 -3.99 -0.93
N HIS A 45 -3.54 -4.86 0.09
CA HIS A 45 -4.75 -5.40 0.73
C HIS A 45 -5.64 -4.29 1.30
N GLY A 46 -5.04 -3.34 2.03
CA GLY A 46 -5.75 -2.18 2.56
C GLY A 46 -6.42 -1.35 1.47
N ALA A 47 -5.76 -1.12 0.33
CA ALA A 47 -6.34 -0.42 -0.80
C ALA A 47 -7.54 -1.16 -1.41
N LEU A 48 -7.48 -2.50 -1.50
CA LEU A 48 -8.61 -3.31 -1.95
C LEU A 48 -9.79 -3.20 -0.99
N GLU A 49 -9.56 -3.31 0.32
CA GLU A 49 -10.62 -3.17 1.33
C GLU A 49 -11.21 -1.76 1.37
N GLU A 50 -10.40 -0.71 1.29
CA GLU A 50 -10.89 0.67 1.16
C GLU A 50 -11.76 0.84 -0.08
N SER A 51 -11.35 0.25 -1.21
CA SER A 51 -12.11 0.38 -2.45
C SER A 51 -13.49 -0.25 -2.33
N LYS A 52 -13.66 -1.34 -1.57
CA LYS A 52 -14.94 -2.05 -1.39
C LYS A 52 -15.97 -1.27 -0.55
N ARG A 53 -15.53 -0.29 0.25
CA ARG A 53 -16.42 0.51 1.10
C ARG A 53 -17.34 1.45 0.32
N ILE A 54 -17.00 1.78 -0.92
CA ILE A 54 -17.82 2.66 -1.76
C ILE A 54 -19.02 1.87 -2.31
N ASN A 55 -20.22 2.47 -2.20
CA ASN A 55 -21.48 1.88 -2.63
C ASN A 55 -21.39 1.42 -4.10
N PRO A 56 -21.68 0.15 -4.40
CA PRO A 56 -21.70 -0.40 -5.77
C PRO A 56 -22.50 0.42 -6.78
N LEU A 57 -23.57 1.09 -6.33
CA LEU A 57 -24.43 1.92 -7.18
C LEU A 57 -23.79 3.26 -7.59
N LEU A 58 -22.74 3.68 -6.89
CA LEU A 58 -22.00 4.92 -7.13
C LEU A 58 -20.65 4.67 -7.80
N LEU A 59 -20.43 3.49 -8.37
CA LEU A 59 -19.15 3.12 -8.96
C LEU A 59 -18.99 3.69 -10.37
N ASP A 60 -17.93 4.46 -10.55
CA ASP A 60 -17.46 4.82 -11.87
C ASP A 60 -17.08 3.57 -12.67
N ARG A 61 -17.19 3.65 -14.01
CA ARG A 61 -16.92 2.51 -14.91
C ARG A 61 -15.54 1.87 -14.75
N GLY A 62 -14.55 2.60 -14.21
CA GLY A 62 -13.17 2.13 -14.00
C GLY A 62 -12.91 1.40 -12.68
N VAL A 63 -13.84 1.47 -11.71
CA VAL A 63 -13.64 0.87 -10.39
C VAL A 63 -13.59 -0.66 -10.44
N PRO A 64 -14.43 -1.36 -11.22
CA PRO A 64 -14.35 -2.82 -11.32
C PRO A 64 -12.98 -3.30 -11.80
N GLN A 65 -12.40 -2.66 -12.83
CA GLN A 65 -11.08 -2.99 -13.35
C GLN A 65 -9.99 -2.67 -12.33
N PHE A 66 -10.10 -1.54 -11.63
CA PHE A 66 -9.19 -1.19 -10.55
C PHE A 66 -9.19 -2.26 -9.44
N ARG A 67 -10.37 -2.63 -8.92
CA ARG A 67 -10.51 -3.70 -7.91
C ARG A 67 -9.97 -5.04 -8.40
N PHE A 68 -10.25 -5.38 -9.66
CA PHE A 68 -9.75 -6.59 -10.29
C PHE A 68 -8.22 -6.60 -10.35
N SER A 69 -7.58 -5.49 -10.75
CA SER A 69 -6.12 -5.39 -10.80
C SER A 69 -5.46 -5.58 -9.42
N LEU A 70 -6.03 -5.00 -8.36
CA LEU A 70 -5.58 -5.22 -6.98
C LEU A 70 -5.71 -6.69 -6.58
N ASN A 71 -6.86 -7.29 -6.87
CA ASN A 71 -7.12 -8.68 -6.50
C ASN A 71 -6.20 -9.67 -7.24
N CYS A 72 -5.99 -9.48 -8.54
CA CYS A 72 -5.05 -10.30 -9.31
C CYS A 72 -3.61 -10.15 -8.81
N TRP A 73 -3.20 -8.94 -8.43
CA TRP A 73 -1.87 -8.73 -7.86
C TRP A 73 -1.72 -9.47 -6.52
N ILE A 74 -2.73 -9.40 -5.65
CA ILE A 74 -2.74 -10.10 -4.36
C ILE A 74 -2.68 -11.61 -4.58
N GLN A 75 -3.57 -12.17 -5.41
CA GLN A 75 -3.60 -13.61 -5.69
C GLN A 75 -2.25 -14.11 -6.20
N ARG A 76 -1.62 -13.37 -7.11
CA ARG A 76 -0.30 -13.72 -7.61
C ARG A 76 0.73 -13.73 -6.48
N ASN A 77 0.75 -12.73 -5.60
CA ASN A 77 1.69 -12.68 -4.48
C ASN A 77 1.38 -13.72 -3.38
N ASP A 78 0.14 -14.18 -3.26
CA ASP A 78 -0.26 -15.28 -2.37
C ASP A 78 0.20 -16.63 -2.92
N GLU A 79 0.12 -16.83 -4.24
CA GLU A 79 0.48 -18.07 -4.93
C GLU A 79 1.98 -18.21 -5.17
N THR A 80 2.65 -17.10 -5.51
CA THR A 80 4.06 -17.11 -5.95
C THR A 80 5.05 -16.53 -4.93
N GLY A 81 4.58 -15.89 -3.86
CA GLY A 81 5.40 -14.99 -3.04
C GLY A 81 5.74 -15.51 -1.65
N GLU A 82 6.93 -15.14 -1.17
CA GLU A 82 7.40 -15.26 0.22
C GLU A 82 6.48 -14.55 1.25
N GLN A 83 5.53 -13.74 0.78
CA GLN A 83 4.63 -12.97 1.63
C GLN A 83 3.54 -13.86 2.23
N GLY A 84 2.96 -14.78 1.45
CA GLY A 84 1.78 -15.55 1.88
C GLY A 84 0.59 -14.66 2.30
N GLN A 85 -0.45 -15.28 2.86
CA GLN A 85 -1.69 -14.59 3.26
C GLN A 85 -1.45 -13.59 4.42
N ILE A 86 -2.39 -12.66 4.60
CA ILE A 86 -2.43 -11.77 5.78
C ILE A 86 -2.55 -12.61 7.06
N LEU A 87 -1.69 -12.32 8.03
CA LEU A 87 -1.63 -12.91 9.36
C LEU A 87 -1.92 -11.82 10.40
N PRO A 88 -3.19 -11.63 10.82
CA PRO A 88 -3.59 -10.49 11.64
C PRO A 88 -2.76 -10.30 12.92
N ASN A 89 -2.42 -11.41 13.59
CA ASN A 89 -1.65 -11.39 14.84
C ASN A 89 -0.22 -10.86 14.68
N THR A 90 0.34 -10.95 13.47
CA THR A 90 1.72 -10.52 13.17
C THR A 90 1.74 -9.21 12.39
N ASP A 91 0.87 -9.10 11.38
CA ASP A 91 0.87 -7.99 10.45
C ASP A 91 0.34 -6.70 11.06
N VAL A 92 -0.67 -6.77 11.94
CA VAL A 92 -1.24 -5.57 12.55
C VAL A 92 -0.22 -4.89 13.48
N PRO A 93 0.43 -5.59 14.43
CA PRO A 93 1.50 -4.99 15.24
C PRO A 93 2.68 -4.51 14.40
N TYR A 94 3.05 -5.26 13.36
CA TYR A 94 4.15 -4.87 12.47
C TYR A 94 3.84 -3.56 11.72
N LEU A 95 2.63 -3.44 11.17
CA LEU A 95 2.18 -2.21 10.50
C LEU A 95 2.11 -1.03 11.48
N GLN A 96 1.63 -1.24 12.70
CA GLN A 96 1.58 -0.21 13.74
C GLN A 96 2.98 0.31 14.08
N ASN A 97 3.92 -0.59 14.36
CA ASN A 97 5.30 -0.22 14.67
C ASN A 97 5.98 0.49 13.50
N PHE A 98 5.76 0.01 12.28
CA PHE A 98 6.25 0.68 11.07
C PHE A 98 5.72 2.11 10.96
N CYS A 99 4.42 2.33 11.16
CA CYS A 99 3.84 3.65 11.11
C CYS A 99 4.42 4.58 12.17
N LEU A 100 4.57 4.12 13.42
CA LEU A 100 5.12 4.92 14.50
C LEU A 100 6.56 5.36 14.20
N ASP A 101 7.42 4.40 13.82
CA ASP A 101 8.81 4.65 13.44
C ASP A 101 8.92 5.61 12.25
N TYR A 102 8.07 5.43 11.23
CA TYR A 102 8.02 6.29 10.06
C TYR A 102 7.65 7.74 10.43
N TYR A 103 6.60 7.94 11.23
CA TYR A 103 6.18 9.28 11.65
C TYR A 103 7.21 9.95 12.53
N GLU A 104 7.80 9.22 13.49
CA GLU A 104 8.86 9.75 14.36
C GLU A 104 10.04 10.26 13.52
N LYS A 105 10.58 9.41 12.64
CA LYS A 105 11.70 9.78 11.76
C LYS A 105 11.36 10.96 10.85
N THR A 106 10.15 10.97 10.30
CA THR A 106 9.69 12.04 9.42
C THR A 106 9.57 13.37 10.17
N ILE A 107 8.97 13.37 11.36
CA ILE A 107 8.81 14.57 12.19
C ILE A 107 10.18 15.11 12.62
N VAL A 108 11.08 14.24 13.10
CA VAL A 108 12.44 14.62 13.48
C VAL A 108 13.19 15.22 12.28
N ALA A 109 13.14 14.58 11.12
CA ALA A 109 13.80 15.07 9.92
C ALA A 109 13.25 16.43 9.43
N LEU A 110 11.94 16.67 9.60
CA LEU A 110 11.31 17.94 9.24
C LEU A 110 11.65 19.08 10.21
N ILE A 111 11.75 18.80 11.51
CA ILE A 111 11.99 19.82 12.55
C ILE A 111 13.48 20.14 12.71
N THR A 112 14.37 19.15 12.54
CA THR A 112 15.82 19.31 12.80
C THR A 112 16.43 20.52 12.06
N PRO A 113 16.15 20.76 10.76
CA PRO A 113 16.66 21.94 10.05
C PRO A 113 16.11 23.27 10.55
N LEU A 114 14.94 23.28 11.20
CA LEU A 114 14.36 24.50 11.78
C LEU A 114 15.02 24.82 13.13
N ALA A 115 15.35 23.78 13.90
CA ALA A 115 16.00 23.93 15.20
C ALA A 115 17.47 24.38 15.11
N SER A 116 18.14 24.13 13.99
CA SER A 116 19.53 24.57 13.74
C SER A 116 19.66 25.98 13.17
N ASN A 117 18.54 26.66 12.88
CA ASN A 117 18.48 28.03 12.38
C ASN A 117 17.95 29.05 13.42
N ILE A 118 17.83 28.62 14.69
CA ILE A 118 17.50 29.45 15.87
C ILE A 118 18.71 29.47 16.79
#